data_AF-A0A3N5Q454-F1
#
_entry.id   AF-A0A3N5Q454-F1
#
_cell.length_a   1.000
_cell.length_b   1.000
_cell.length_c   1.000
_cell.angle_alpha   90.00
_cell.angle_beta   90.00
_cell.angle_gamma   90.00
#
_symmetry.space_group_name_H-M   'P 1'
#
loop_
_entity.id
_entity.type
_entity.pdbx_description
1 polymer ?
#
loop_
_entity_poly.entity_id
_entity_poly.type
_entity_poly.pdbx_seq_one_letter_code
_entity_poly.pdbx_strand_id
1 'polypeptide(L)'
;MSLVYTDNLTPEQRKRTMTQVHSKDTQPEMRVRRLMHSLGYRYRLHRKELPGKPDLVFPKRRKIIFVHGCFWHGHDCKAGRKRPKANEEYWSAKLARNRERDITNQTLVRIYRLLTQLASC
;
A
#
# COMPACT_ATOMS: atom_id res chain seq x y z
N MET A 1 -17.61 -7.21 -20.09
CA MET A 1 -18.39 -7.64 -18.91
C MET A 1 -17.78 -7.00 -17.66
N SER A 2 -18.22 -5.79 -17.33
CA SER A 2 -17.65 -4.97 -16.25
C SER A 2 -17.98 -5.61 -14.90
N LEU A 3 -16.97 -6.06 -14.15
CA LEU A 3 -17.14 -6.50 -12.76
C LEU A 3 -17.35 -5.26 -11.87
N VAL A 4 -18.54 -4.67 -11.96
CA VAL A 4 -18.95 -3.52 -11.15
C VAL A 4 -19.28 -4.02 -9.75
N TYR A 5 -18.44 -3.67 -8.77
CA TYR A 5 -18.68 -4.00 -7.36
C TYR A 5 -19.58 -2.91 -6.76
N THR A 6 -20.87 -3.23 -6.63
CA THR A 6 -21.81 -2.47 -5.82
C THR A 6 -21.44 -2.68 -4.34
N ASP A 7 -21.33 -1.60 -3.58
CA ASP A 7 -21.04 -1.73 -2.14
C ASP A 7 -22.28 -2.25 -1.41
N ASN A 8 -22.16 -3.43 -0.82
CA ASN A 8 -23.26 -4.10 -0.12
C ASN A 8 -23.35 -3.72 1.37
N LEU A 9 -22.63 -2.67 1.80
CA LEU A 9 -22.57 -2.23 3.19
C LEU A 9 -23.52 -1.06 3.44
N THR A 10 -24.17 -1.05 4.60
CA THR A 10 -24.89 0.15 5.08
C THR A 10 -23.89 1.28 5.39
N PRO A 11 -24.33 2.55 5.44
CA PRO A 11 -23.48 3.67 5.83
C PRO A 11 -22.73 3.44 7.16
N GLU A 12 -23.39 2.84 8.16
CA GLU A 12 -22.81 2.52 9.47
C GLU A 12 -21.74 1.43 9.36
N GLN A 13 -22.01 0.36 8.61
CA GLN A 13 -21.05 -0.72 8.37
C GLN A 13 -19.82 -0.21 7.60
N ARG A 14 -20.03 0.65 6.60
CA ARG A 14 -18.95 1.29 5.87
C ARG A 14 -18.12 2.20 6.79
N LYS A 15 -18.76 3.04 7.59
CA LYS A 15 -18.08 3.90 8.56
C LYS A 15 -17.21 3.07 9.51
N ARG A 16 -17.76 2.01 10.11
CA ARG A 16 -17.03 1.08 10.99
C ARG A 16 -15.89 0.34 10.29
N THR A 17 -16.04 0.01 9.01
CA THR A 17 -14.98 -0.61 8.21
C THR A 17 -13.85 0.37 7.95
N MET A 18 -14.19 1.59 7.53
CA MET A 18 -13.21 2.65 7.23
C MET A 18 -12.43 3.08 8.49
N THR A 19 -13.02 3.04 9.68
CA THR A 19 -12.31 3.33 10.94
C THR A 19 -11.27 2.27 11.32
N GLN A 20 -11.40 1.04 10.81
CA GLN A 20 -10.44 -0.05 11.03
C GLN A 20 -9.32 -0.08 9.97
N VAL A 21 -9.40 0.76 8.93
CA VAL A 21 -8.33 0.88 7.94
C VAL A 21 -7.22 1.73 8.54
N HIS A 22 -6.18 1.07 9.02
CA HIS A 22 -4.98 1.72 9.54
C HIS A 22 -3.98 2.03 8.44
N SER A 23 -3.21 3.10 8.63
CA SER A 23 -2.15 3.54 7.72
C SER A 23 -0.79 2.89 7.98
N LYS A 24 -0.67 2.09 9.05
CA LYS A 24 0.54 1.39 9.50
C LYS A 24 0.15 0.12 10.26
N ASP A 25 1.13 -0.76 10.49
CA ASP A 25 0.97 -2.02 11.21
C ASP A 25 -0.13 -2.91 10.59
N THR A 26 -0.32 -2.78 9.27
CA THR A 26 -1.33 -3.55 8.56
C THR A 26 -0.96 -5.04 8.56
N GLN A 27 -1.94 -5.93 8.44
CA GLN A 27 -1.66 -7.38 8.38
C GLN A 27 -0.58 -7.77 7.35
N PRO A 28 -0.59 -7.30 6.09
CA PRO A 28 0.47 -7.61 5.14
C PRO A 28 1.83 -7.05 5.59
N GLU A 29 1.87 -5.84 6.14
CA GLU A 29 3.11 -5.26 6.68
C GLU A 29 3.68 -6.13 7.81
N MET A 30 2.83 -6.56 8.74
CA MET A 30 3.23 -7.42 9.86
C MET A 30 3.73 -8.79 9.39
N ARG A 31 3.16 -9.38 8.33
CA ARG A 31 3.66 -10.62 7.73
C ARG A 31 5.07 -10.44 7.18
N VAL A 32 5.30 -9.38 6.39
CA VAL A 32 6.62 -9.07 5.83
C VAL A 32 7.63 -8.80 6.95
N ARG A 33 7.24 -8.05 7.98
CA ARG A 33 8.08 -7.77 9.15
C ARG A 33 8.51 -9.02 9.89
N ARG A 34 7.58 -9.95 10.13
CA ARG A 34 7.85 -11.25 10.78
C ARG A 34 8.77 -12.11 9.92
N LEU A 35 8.51 -12.21 8.62
CA LEU A 35 9.35 -12.96 7.67
C LEU A 35 10.77 -12.41 7.61
N MET A 36 10.93 -11.09 7.47
CA MET A 36 12.25 -10.47 7.42
C MET A 36 13.01 -10.68 8.72
N HIS A 37 12.32 -10.63 9.86
CA HIS A 37 12.91 -10.91 11.16
C HIS A 37 13.32 -12.38 11.31
N SER A 38 12.49 -13.33 10.88
CA SER A 38 12.81 -14.76 10.94
C SER A 38 13.98 -15.14 10.04
N LEU A 39 14.19 -14.41 8.95
CA LEU A 39 15.36 -14.52 8.06
C LEU A 39 16.62 -13.80 8.61
N GLY A 40 16.55 -13.23 9.82
CA GLY A 40 17.69 -12.56 10.46
C GLY A 40 17.98 -11.15 9.94
N TYR A 41 17.08 -10.56 9.14
CA TYR A 41 17.27 -9.19 8.67
C TYR A 41 16.87 -8.16 9.73
N ARG A 42 17.77 -7.20 9.97
CA ARG A 42 17.47 -5.98 10.74
C ARG A 42 17.04 -4.87 9.80
N TYR A 43 15.95 -4.20 10.13
CA TYR A 43 15.39 -3.08 9.37
C TYR A 43 14.99 -1.94 10.31
N ARG A 44 14.82 -0.74 9.73
CA ARG A 44 14.17 0.41 10.35
C ARG A 44 12.80 0.59 9.73
N LEU A 45 11.84 1.06 10.52
CA LEU A 45 10.47 1.29 10.08
C LEU A 45 10.25 2.77 9.76
N HIS A 46 9.40 3.05 8.77
CA HIS A 46 8.80 4.35 8.47
C HIS A 46 9.78 5.55 8.52
N ARG A 47 10.92 5.43 7.83
CA ARG A 47 11.93 6.50 7.84
C ARG A 47 11.40 7.75 7.14
N LYS A 48 11.05 8.78 7.92
CA LYS A 48 10.43 10.03 7.44
C LYS A 48 11.31 10.83 6.47
N GLU A 49 12.62 10.67 6.57
CA GLU A 49 13.63 11.32 5.71
C GLU A 49 13.63 10.78 4.27
N LEU A 50 12.98 9.64 4.01
CA LEU A 50 12.93 9.05 2.67
C LEU A 50 11.59 9.39 1.98
N PRO A 51 11.62 9.72 0.67
CA PRO A 51 10.42 9.87 -0.14
C PRO A 51 9.50 8.65 -0.01
N GLY A 52 8.20 8.91 0.12
CA GLY A 52 7.18 7.87 0.28
C GLY A 52 7.14 7.15 1.62
N LYS A 53 8.05 7.42 2.56
CA LYS A 53 8.14 6.78 3.88
C LYS A 53 8.07 5.24 3.79
N PRO A 54 9.12 4.59 3.27
CA PRO A 54 9.11 3.14 3.09
C PRO A 54 8.80 2.40 4.38
N ASP A 55 8.04 1.31 4.27
CA ASP A 55 7.61 0.51 5.42
C ASP A 55 8.81 -0.16 6.08
N LEU A 56 9.71 -0.74 5.28
CA LEU A 56 10.94 -1.36 5.75
C LEU A 56 12.15 -0.76 5.02
N VAL A 57 13.14 -0.31 5.81
CA VAL A 57 14.40 0.24 5.32
C VAL A 57 15.55 -0.63 5.83
N PHE A 58 16.45 -1.03 4.94
CA PHE A 58 17.65 -1.82 5.25
C PHE A 58 18.90 -0.97 4.95
N PRO A 59 19.37 -0.12 5.88
CA PRO A 59 20.48 0.81 5.64
C PRO A 59 21.75 0.12 5.14
N LYS A 60 22.18 -0.97 5.81
CA LYS A 60 23.40 -1.72 5.46
C LYS A 60 23.36 -2.32 4.05
N ARG A 61 22.18 -2.61 3.52
CA ARG A 61 21.99 -3.22 2.19
C ARG A 61 21.60 -2.22 1.13
N ARG A 62 21.39 -0.95 1.52
CA ARG A 62 20.82 0.10 0.66
C ARG A 62 19.55 -0.39 -0.06
N LYS A 63 18.68 -1.11 0.65
CA LYS A 63 17.39 -1.58 0.14
C LYS A 63 16.21 -1.02 0.93
N ILE A 64 15.08 -0.88 0.25
CA ILE A 64 13.80 -0.53 0.85
C ILE A 64 12.67 -1.43 0.32
N ILE A 65 11.62 -1.58 1.11
CA ILE A 65 10.39 -2.29 0.74
C ILE A 65 9.21 -1.38 1.03
N PHE A 66 8.31 -1.29 0.05
CA PHE A 66 6.98 -0.73 0.21
C PHE A 66 5.96 -1.88 0.22
N VAL A 67 5.06 -1.89 1.19
CA VAL A 67 3.96 -2.84 1.34
C VAL A 67 2.68 -2.12 0.97
N HIS A 68 2.21 -2.36 -0.26
CA HIS A 68 1.09 -1.62 -0.83
C HIS A 68 -0.20 -2.44 -0.78
N GLY A 69 -1.26 -1.82 -0.26
CA GLY A 69 -2.63 -2.31 -0.36
C GLY A 69 -3.08 -2.37 -1.82
N CYS A 70 -3.43 -3.55 -2.36
CA CYS A 70 -3.74 -3.67 -3.80
C CYS A 70 -4.88 -2.72 -4.24
N PHE A 71 -5.89 -2.52 -3.40
CA PHE A 71 -6.98 -1.56 -3.62
C PHE A 71 -6.50 -0.11 -3.69
N TRP A 72 -5.73 0.34 -2.69
CA TRP A 72 -5.31 1.74 -2.54
C TRP A 72 -4.30 2.22 -3.60
N HIS A 73 -3.53 1.27 -4.14
CA HIS A 73 -2.48 1.52 -5.13
C HIS A 73 -2.87 1.04 -6.53
N GLY A 74 -4.08 0.51 -6.71
CA GLY A 74 -4.66 0.20 -8.02
C GLY A 74 -3.90 -0.86 -8.81
N HIS A 75 -3.42 -1.92 -8.15
CA HIS A 75 -2.75 -3.03 -8.82
C HIS A 75 -3.70 -3.79 -9.78
N ASP A 76 -3.15 -4.44 -10.80
CA ASP A 76 -3.92 -5.20 -11.79
C ASP A 76 -4.44 -6.57 -11.31
N CYS A 77 -4.57 -6.75 -10.00
CA CYS A 77 -5.14 -7.96 -9.41
C CYS A 77 -6.65 -7.78 -9.13
N LYS A 78 -7.33 -8.88 -8.78
CA LYS A 78 -8.77 -8.86 -8.42
C LYS A 78 -9.09 -7.82 -7.33
N ALA A 79 -8.25 -7.69 -6.30
CA ALA A 79 -8.46 -6.73 -5.22
C ALA A 79 -8.18 -5.28 -5.63
N GLY A 80 -7.21 -5.05 -6.52
CA GLY A 80 -6.79 -3.73 -6.97
C GLY A 80 -7.64 -3.16 -8.11
N ARG A 81 -8.32 -4.03 -8.86
CA ARG A 81 -9.32 -3.66 -9.87
C ARG A 81 -10.70 -3.35 -9.28
N LYS A 82 -10.94 -3.63 -8.00
CA LYS A 82 -12.21 -3.23 -7.35
C LYS A 82 -12.33 -1.71 -7.38
N ARG A 83 -13.42 -1.22 -7.97
CA ARG A 83 -13.80 0.19 -7.99
C ARG A 83 -15.17 0.33 -7.34
N PRO A 84 -15.30 1.09 -6.25
CA PRO A 84 -16.60 1.34 -5.65
C PRO A 84 -17.46 2.14 -6.63
N LYS A 85 -18.68 1.67 -6.91
CA LYS A 85 -19.65 2.41 -7.73
C LYS A 85 -20.13 3.70 -7.03
N ALA A 86 -20.24 3.67 -5.71
CA ALA A 86 -20.58 4.85 -4.92
C ALA A 86 -19.39 5.83 -4.88
N ASN A 87 -19.64 7.10 -5.21
CA ASN A 87 -18.62 8.17 -5.30
C ASN A 87 -17.47 7.84 -6.25
N GLU A 88 -17.79 7.26 -7.41
CA GLU A 88 -16.80 6.78 -8.40
C GLU A 88 -15.78 7.86 -8.78
N GLU A 89 -16.23 9.09 -9.06
CA GLU A 89 -15.33 10.19 -9.41
C GLU A 89 -14.30 10.48 -8.31
N TYR A 90 -14.75 10.54 -7.05
CA TYR A 90 -13.87 10.73 -5.89
C TYR A 90 -12.85 9.59 -5.79
N TRP A 91 -13.30 8.33 -5.90
CA TRP A 91 -12.40 7.18 -5.77
C TRP A 91 -11.41 7.10 -6.93
N SER A 92 -11.85 7.33 -8.15
CA SER A 92 -10.99 7.34 -9.34
C SER A 92 -9.91 8.42 -9.24
N ALA A 93 -10.28 9.64 -8.87
CA ALA A 93 -9.33 10.73 -8.66
C ALA A 93 -8.34 10.44 -7.51
N LYS A 94 -8.83 9.86 -6.40
CA LYS A 94 -8.00 9.50 -5.24
C LYS A 94 -6.99 8.40 -5.58
N LEU A 95 -7.41 7.35 -6.28
CA LEU A 95 -6.55 6.24 -6.67
C LEU A 95 -5.52 6.68 -7.71
N ALA A 96 -5.90 7.53 -8.67
CA ALA A 96 -4.97 8.12 -9.64
C ALA A 96 -3.87 8.93 -8.93
N ARG A 97 -4.25 9.80 -7.99
CA ARG A 97 -3.30 10.58 -7.18
C ARG A 97 -2.36 9.71 -6.35
N ASN A 98 -2.87 8.63 -5.75
CA ASN A 98 -2.03 7.69 -5.01
C ASN A 98 -0.98 7.07 -5.93
N ARG A 99 -1.38 6.60 -7.11
CA ARG A 99 -0.48 5.98 -8.09
C ARG A 99 0.59 6.96 -8.58
N GLU A 100 0.22 8.20 -8.88
CA GLU A 100 1.16 9.25 -9.28
C GLU A 100 2.19 9.54 -8.18
N ARG A 101 1.73 9.62 -6.92
CA ARG A 101 2.60 9.78 -5.75
C ARG A 101 3.54 8.58 -5.61
N ASP A 102 3.09 7.36 -5.85
CA ASP A 102 3.94 6.17 -5.76
C ASP A 102 5.02 6.16 -6.84
N ILE A 103 4.69 6.58 -8.08
CA ILE A 103 5.65 6.72 -9.17
C ILE A 103 6.70 7.76 -8.78
N THR A 104 6.27 8.92 -8.30
CA THR A 104 7.15 10.01 -7.84
C THR A 104 8.07 9.55 -6.71
N ASN A 105 7.55 8.81 -5.73
CA ASN A 105 8.36 8.33 -4.62
C ASN A 105 9.39 7.29 -5.06
N GLN A 106 9.02 6.39 -5.98
CA GLN A 106 9.94 5.39 -6.51
C GLN A 106 11.12 6.03 -7.26
N THR A 107 10.87 7.10 -8.02
CA THR A 107 11.93 7.80 -8.77
C THR A 107 12.85 8.62 -7.87
N LEU A 108 12.36 9.13 -6.74
CA LEU A 108 13.13 9.93 -5.79
C LEU A 108 14.00 9.10 -4.84
N VAL A 109 13.68 7.81 -4.62
CA VAL A 109 14.52 6.92 -3.82
C VAL A 109 15.73 6.41 -4.63
N ARG A 110 16.61 7.35 -5.03
CA ARG A 110 17.82 7.06 -5.82
C ARG A 110 18.94 6.40 -5.03
N ILE A 111 18.96 6.59 -3.70
CA ILE A 111 20.03 6.09 -2.82
C ILE A 111 19.86 4.60 -2.48
N TYR A 112 18.60 4.12 -2.46
CA TYR A 112 18.25 2.76 -2.09
C TYR A 112 17.65 2.04 -3.30
N ARG A 113 18.13 0.83 -3.62
CA ARG A 113 17.52 0.01 -4.68
C ARG A 113 16.21 -0.57 -4.14
N LEU A 114 15.09 -0.22 -4.77
CA LEU A 114 13.78 -0.80 -4.47
C LEU A 114 13.86 -2.32 -4.64
N LEU A 115 13.57 -3.08 -3.58
CA LEU A 115 13.60 -4.55 -3.65
C LEU A 115 12.33 -5.07 -4.29
N THR A 116 11.17 -4.62 -3.81
CA THR A 116 9.85 -5.06 -4.28
C THR A 116 8.79 -4.09 -3.77
N GLN A 117 7.76 -3.80 -4.60
CA GLN A 117 6.45 -3.42 -4.07
C GLN A 117 5.71 -4.72 -3.79
N LEU A 118 5.61 -5.09 -2.52
CA LEU A 118 4.82 -6.26 -2.16
C LEU A 118 3.35 -5.85 -2.27
N ALA A 119 2.76 -6.21 -3.39
CA ALA A 119 1.34 -6.26 -3.56
C ALA A 119 0.78 -7.19 -2.48
N SER A 120 -0.05 -6.66 -1.59
CA SER A 120 -0.74 -7.43 -0.54
C SER A 120 -1.89 -8.32 -1.07
N CYS A 121 -1.75 -8.76 -2.31
CA CYS A 121 -2.60 -9.76 -2.92
C CYS A 121 -1.97 -11.13 -2.60
#